data_AF-A0A4E0QVL4-F1
#
_entry.id   AF-A0A4E0QVL4-F1
#
_cell.length_a   1.000
_cell.length_b   1.000
_cell.length_c   1.000
_cell.angle_alpha   90.00
_cell.angle_beta   90.00
_cell.angle_gamma   90.00
#
_symmetry.space_group_name_H-M   'P 1'
#
loop_
_entity.id
_entity.type
_entity.pdbx_description
1 polymer ?
#
loop_
_entity_poly.entity_id
_entity_poly.type
_entity_poly.pdbx_seq_one_letter_code
_entity_poly.pdbx_strand_id
1 'polypeptide(L)'
;MPNRRREPPYPVPDKLSLEDDASVWEAQTKRYIQRFLAEEQADLILTLLSKEVFSKLLDYEIPQDVNSIFALLREIVDGPVAQADRQNEFHLRTQPEGERLTEYLSVLRRLARLGFPEEAKED
;
A
#
# COMPACT_ATOMS: atom_id res chain seq x y z
N MET A 1 -40.29 -12.57 1.33
CA MET A 1 -38.93 -12.86 0.86
C MET A 1 -37.98 -11.94 1.61
N PRO A 2 -37.05 -12.43 2.43
CA PRO A 2 -36.09 -11.56 3.09
C PRO A 2 -35.07 -11.07 2.06
N ASN A 3 -34.88 -9.75 2.00
CA ASN A 3 -33.80 -9.11 1.25
C ASN A 3 -32.46 -9.70 1.73
N ARG A 4 -31.90 -10.65 0.99
CA ARG A 4 -30.48 -10.97 1.08
C ARG A 4 -29.76 -9.68 0.70
N ARG A 5 -29.21 -8.98 1.70
CA ARG A 5 -28.17 -7.97 1.45
C ARG A 5 -27.13 -8.68 0.62
N ARG A 6 -27.06 -8.37 -0.68
CA ARG A 6 -25.98 -8.85 -1.54
C ARG A 6 -24.72 -8.32 -0.89
N GLU A 7 -23.90 -9.20 -0.33
CA GLU A 7 -22.54 -8.82 0.06
C GLU A 7 -21.90 -8.13 -1.15
N PRO A 8 -21.20 -7.00 -0.95
CA PRO A 8 -20.52 -6.34 -2.03
C PRO A 8 -19.61 -7.37 -2.72
N PRO A 9 -19.65 -7.52 -4.06
CA PRO A 9 -18.84 -8.52 -4.76
C PRO A 9 -17.33 -8.40 -4.53
N TYR A 10 -16.88 -7.27 -3.99
CA TYR A 10 -15.50 -7.03 -3.60
C TYR A 10 -15.48 -6.37 -2.22
N PRO A 11 -14.65 -6.84 -1.29
CA PRO A 11 -14.48 -6.20 0.01
C PRO A 11 -13.91 -4.80 -0.16
N VAL A 12 -14.14 -3.95 0.85
CA VAL A 12 -13.42 -2.67 0.97
C VAL A 12 -11.93 -3.00 1.05
N PRO A 13 -11.06 -2.35 0.26
CA PRO A 13 -9.62 -2.52 0.38
C PRO A 13 -9.12 -2.17 1.78
N ASP A 14 -8.08 -2.86 2.23
CA ASP A 14 -7.35 -2.45 3.43
C ASP A 14 -6.70 -1.08 3.23
N LYS A 15 -6.34 -0.43 4.33
CA LYS A 15 -5.68 0.89 4.25
C LYS A 15 -4.25 0.75 3.73
N LEU A 16 -3.87 1.59 2.77
CA LEU A 16 -2.50 1.63 2.26
C LEU A 16 -1.53 2.07 3.35
N SER A 17 -0.56 1.22 3.65
CA SER A 17 0.60 1.49 4.50
C SER A 17 1.87 1.60 3.66
N LEU A 18 2.95 2.15 4.23
CA LEU A 18 4.29 2.13 3.59
C LEU A 18 4.83 0.72 3.39
N GLU A 19 4.21 -0.22 4.11
CA GLU A 19 4.59 -1.59 4.11
C GLU A 19 4.01 -2.40 2.95
N ASP A 20 2.98 -1.88 2.31
CA ASP A 20 2.26 -2.58 1.26
C ASP A 20 2.95 -2.48 -0.10
N ASP A 21 2.50 -3.36 -0.99
CA ASP A 21 2.78 -3.26 -2.43
C ASP A 21 1.75 -2.31 -3.04
N ALA A 22 2.19 -1.13 -3.49
CA ALA A 22 1.27 -0.11 -3.98
C ALA A 22 0.54 -0.56 -5.26
N SER A 23 1.16 -1.43 -6.08
CA SER A 23 0.56 -1.92 -7.31
C SER A 23 -0.60 -2.88 -7.02
N VAL A 24 -0.43 -3.78 -6.05
CA VAL A 24 -1.50 -4.69 -5.61
C VAL A 24 -2.65 -3.90 -5.00
N TRP A 25 -2.32 -2.96 -4.11
CA TRP A 25 -3.31 -2.12 -3.45
C TRP A 25 -4.07 -1.25 -4.47
N GLU A 26 -3.37 -0.60 -5.40
CA GLU A 26 -3.96 0.21 -6.48
C GLU A 26 -4.94 -0.62 -7.34
N ALA A 27 -4.57 -1.85 -7.71
CA ALA A 27 -5.43 -2.72 -8.51
C ALA A 27 -6.74 -3.07 -7.78
N GLN A 28 -6.70 -3.27 -6.47
CA GLN A 28 -7.87 -3.52 -5.65
C GLN A 28 -8.71 -2.25 -5.49
N THR A 29 -8.07 -1.12 -5.15
CA THR A 29 -8.73 0.17 -4.94
C THR A 29 -9.41 0.66 -6.21
N LYS A 30 -8.77 0.53 -7.39
CA LYS A 30 -9.39 0.87 -8.69
C LYS A 30 -10.73 0.15 -8.91
N ARG A 31 -10.79 -1.15 -8.63
CA ARG A 31 -12.04 -1.93 -8.76
C ARG A 31 -13.11 -1.51 -7.75
N TYR A 32 -12.68 -1.08 -6.56
CA TYR A 32 -13.58 -0.61 -5.52
C TYR A 32 -14.17 0.78 -5.85
N ILE A 33 -13.33 1.75 -6.19
CA ILE A 33 -13.75 3.15 -6.42
C ILE A 33 -14.55 3.34 -7.72
N GLN A 34 -14.37 2.50 -8.73
CA GLN A 34 -15.13 2.52 -9.99
C GLN A 34 -16.66 2.41 -9.81
N ARG A 35 -17.12 2.05 -8.61
CA ARG A 35 -18.53 1.91 -8.25
C ARG A 35 -19.17 3.20 -7.75
N PHE A 36 -18.35 4.21 -7.49
CA PHE A 36 -18.74 5.51 -6.95
C PHE A 36 -18.71 6.58 -8.03
N LEU A 37 -19.39 7.70 -7.77
CA LEU A 37 -19.43 8.83 -8.68
C LEU A 37 -18.02 9.40 -8.87
N ALA A 38 -17.71 9.89 -10.07
CA ALA A 38 -16.35 10.32 -10.42
C ALA A 38 -15.84 11.43 -9.49
N GLU A 39 -16.73 12.32 -9.07
CA GLU A 39 -16.49 13.40 -8.12
C GLU A 39 -16.15 12.93 -6.69
N GLU A 40 -16.52 11.70 -6.31
CA GLU A 40 -16.25 11.13 -4.97
C GLU A 40 -14.99 10.24 -4.94
N GLN A 41 -14.47 9.84 -6.11
CA GLN A 41 -13.42 8.82 -6.19
C GLN A 41 -12.10 9.28 -5.57
N ALA A 42 -11.72 10.54 -5.75
CA ALA A 42 -10.50 11.09 -5.17
C ALA A 42 -10.56 11.07 -3.63
N ASP A 43 -11.61 11.61 -3.05
CA ASP A 43 -11.81 11.62 -1.60
C ASP A 43 -11.85 10.20 -1.02
N LEU A 44 -12.51 9.27 -1.74
CA LEU A 44 -12.57 7.88 -1.32
C LEU A 44 -11.18 7.24 -1.25
N ILE A 45 -10.29 7.51 -2.22
CA ILE A 45 -8.90 7.05 -2.17
C ILE A 45 -8.21 7.58 -0.90
N LEU A 46 -8.38 8.86 -0.58
CA LEU A 46 -7.76 9.47 0.60
C LEU A 46 -8.23 8.82 1.90
N THR A 47 -9.50 8.39 1.99
CA THR A 47 -10.00 7.67 3.19
C THR A 47 -9.39 6.28 3.38
N LEU A 48 -8.88 5.69 2.30
CA LEU A 48 -8.24 4.38 2.29
C LEU A 48 -6.72 4.45 2.55
N LEU A 49 -6.20 5.61 2.94
CA LEU A 49 -4.80 5.75 3.35
C LEU A 49 -4.65 5.50 4.85
N SER A 50 -3.55 4.85 5.24
CA SER A 50 -3.09 4.87 6.62
C SER A 50 -2.72 6.31 7.01
N LYS A 51 -2.70 6.58 8.31
CA LYS A 51 -2.31 7.90 8.83
C LYS A 51 -0.92 8.29 8.35
N GLU A 52 0.02 7.35 8.31
CA GLU A 52 1.40 7.59 7.91
C GLU A 52 1.52 7.98 6.43
N VAL A 53 0.87 7.22 5.54
CA VAL A 53 0.88 7.53 4.10
C VAL A 53 0.18 8.86 3.84
N PHE A 54 -0.94 9.12 4.51
CA PHE A 54 -1.63 10.41 4.40
C PHE A 54 -0.75 11.57 4.89
N SER A 55 -0.01 11.39 5.99
CA SER A 55 0.92 12.41 6.49
C SER A 55 2.03 12.73 5.49
N LYS A 56 2.64 11.72 4.86
CA LYS A 56 3.63 11.95 3.78
C LYS A 56 3.00 12.62 2.57
N LEU A 57 1.76 12.28 2.23
CA LEU A 57 1.04 12.90 1.12
C LEU A 57 0.86 14.42 1.32
N LEU A 58 0.72 14.89 2.56
CA LEU A 58 0.60 16.32 2.87
C LEU A 58 1.87 17.13 2.61
N ASP A 59 3.04 16.46 2.51
CA ASP A 59 4.28 17.12 2.10
C ASP A 59 4.28 17.49 0.60
N TYR A 60 3.27 17.00 -0.14
CA TYR A 60 3.06 17.25 -1.56
C TYR A 60 1.74 18.00 -1.81
N GLU A 61 1.61 18.60 -2.99
CA GLU A 61 0.32 19.11 -3.45
C GLU A 61 -0.58 17.94 -3.86
N ILE A 62 -1.68 17.73 -3.13
CA ILE A 62 -2.60 16.61 -3.38
C ILE A 62 -3.36 16.85 -4.70
N PRO A 63 -3.17 15.99 -5.72
CA PRO A 63 -3.89 16.10 -6.98
C PRO A 63 -5.39 15.82 -6.77
N GLN A 64 -6.22 16.42 -7.61
CA GLN A 64 -7.67 16.16 -7.61
C GLN A 64 -8.06 14.98 -8.50
N ASP A 65 -7.20 14.58 -9.44
CA ASP A 65 -7.47 13.47 -10.33
C ASP A 65 -6.95 12.14 -9.79
N VAL A 66 -7.76 11.10 -9.97
CA VAL A 66 -7.50 9.74 -9.47
C VAL A 66 -6.15 9.17 -9.94
N ASN A 67 -5.77 9.41 -11.19
CA ASN A 67 -4.55 8.80 -11.74
C ASN A 67 -3.29 9.46 -11.18
N SER A 68 -3.28 10.77 -11.01
CA SER A 68 -2.18 11.49 -10.38
C SER A 68 -2.07 11.17 -8.89
N ILE A 69 -3.20 10.97 -8.19
CA ILE A 69 -3.17 10.47 -6.81
C ILE A 69 -2.47 9.12 -6.76
N PHE A 70 -2.84 8.15 -7.61
CA PHE A 70 -2.17 6.85 -7.64
C PHE A 70 -0.68 6.95 -8.02
N ALA A 71 -0.32 7.82 -8.97
CA ALA A 71 1.08 8.05 -9.31
C ALA A 71 1.88 8.59 -8.12
N LEU A 72 1.33 9.56 -7.38
CA LEU A 72 1.97 10.12 -6.20
C LEU A 72 2.07 9.09 -5.06
N LEU A 73 1.03 8.28 -4.84
CA LEU A 73 1.07 7.21 -3.85
C LEU A 73 2.14 6.16 -4.18
N ARG A 74 2.33 5.82 -5.46
CA ARG A 74 3.43 4.94 -5.88
C ARG A 74 4.80 5.57 -5.61
N GLU A 75 4.96 6.86 -5.82
CA GLU A 75 6.22 7.55 -5.48
C GLU A 75 6.48 7.54 -3.96
N ILE A 76 5.44 7.75 -3.15
CA ILE A 76 5.57 7.75 -1.68
C ILE A 76 5.88 6.36 -1.14
N VAL A 77 5.21 5.33 -1.65
CA VAL A 77 5.31 3.97 -1.12
C VAL A 77 6.46 3.20 -1.77
N ASP A 78 6.63 3.30 -3.09
CA ASP A 78 7.59 2.50 -3.85
C ASP A 78 8.70 3.33 -4.52
N GLY A 79 8.77 4.63 -4.22
CA GLY A 79 9.84 5.48 -4.75
C GLY A 79 11.22 5.18 -4.15
N PRO A 80 12.28 5.79 -4.71
CA PRO A 80 13.67 5.48 -4.34
C PRO A 80 13.98 5.68 -2.85
N VAL A 81 13.37 6.67 -2.22
CA VAL A 81 13.55 6.93 -0.78
C VAL A 81 12.96 5.79 0.05
N ALA A 82 11.73 5.38 -0.25
CA ALA A 82 11.09 4.27 0.44
C ALA A 82 11.83 2.95 0.21
N GLN A 83 12.35 2.73 -1.00
CA GLN A 83 13.21 1.59 -1.30
C GLN A 83 14.47 1.60 -0.44
N ALA A 84 15.19 2.73 -0.36
CA ALA A 84 16.39 2.86 0.45
C ALA A 84 16.12 2.65 1.95
N ASP A 85 15.00 3.18 2.46
CA ASP A 85 14.57 2.96 3.84
C ASP A 85 14.36 1.48 4.14
N ARG A 86 13.71 0.73 3.23
CA ARG A 86 13.48 -0.72 3.36
C ARG A 86 14.78 -1.53 3.29
N GLN A 87 15.71 -1.15 2.43
CA GLN A 87 17.04 -1.78 2.35
C GLN A 87 17.81 -1.59 3.66
N ASN A 88 17.81 -0.36 4.18
CA ASN A 88 18.44 -0.05 5.46
C ASN A 88 17.80 -0.84 6.60
N GLU A 89 16.46 -0.91 6.64
CA GLU A 89 15.74 -1.72 7.62
C GLU A 89 16.14 -3.19 7.50
N PHE A 90 16.16 -3.76 6.30
CA PHE A 90 16.56 -5.16 6.06
C PHE A 90 17.96 -5.45 6.65
N HIS A 91 18.94 -4.58 6.41
CA HIS A 91 20.30 -4.77 6.90
C HIS A 91 20.42 -4.64 8.42
N LEU A 92 19.62 -3.79 9.05
CA LEU A 92 19.63 -3.57 10.50
C LEU A 92 18.75 -4.56 11.27
N ARG A 93 17.87 -5.29 10.58
CA ARG A 93 16.83 -6.12 11.19
C ARG A 93 17.40 -7.37 11.87
N THR A 94 17.43 -7.35 13.20
CA THR A 94 17.73 -8.51 14.05
C THR A 94 16.46 -9.05 14.69
N GLN A 95 16.38 -10.36 14.95
CA GLN A 95 15.25 -10.98 15.65
C GLN A 95 15.30 -10.64 17.15
N PRO A 96 14.35 -9.86 17.71
CA PRO A 96 14.30 -9.57 19.12
C PRO A 96 13.87 -10.81 19.92
N GLU A 97 14.24 -10.82 21.21
CA GLU A 97 13.82 -11.87 22.13
C GLU A 97 12.29 -11.91 22.22
N GLY A 98 11.71 -13.09 21.97
CA GLY A 98 10.25 -13.32 22.00
C GLY A 98 9.53 -13.21 20.66
N GLU A 99 10.15 -12.68 19.60
CA GLU A 99 9.58 -12.76 18.25
C GLU A 99 9.69 -14.18 17.69
N ARG A 100 8.63 -14.69 17.06
CA ARG A 100 8.68 -16.02 16.44
C ARG A 100 9.51 -15.97 15.16
N LEU A 101 10.27 -17.03 14.90
CA LEU A 101 11.08 -17.14 13.68
C LEU A 101 10.23 -16.95 12.40
N THR A 102 8.98 -17.41 12.40
CA THR A 102 8.07 -17.25 11.25
C THR A 102 7.68 -15.79 11.01
N GLU A 103 7.51 -15.01 12.09
CA GLU A 103 7.19 -13.58 12.02
C GLU A 103 8.42 -12.83 11.49
N TYR A 104 9.58 -13.09 12.08
CA TYR A 104 10.87 -12.53 11.62
C TYR A 104 11.12 -12.77 10.13
N LEU A 105 11.01 -14.03 9.68
CA LEU A 105 11.23 -14.39 8.28
C LEU A 105 10.18 -13.78 7.35
N SER A 106 8.94 -13.60 7.82
CA SER A 106 7.89 -12.94 7.01
C SER A 106 8.22 -11.48 6.77
N VAL A 107 8.72 -10.77 7.80
CA VAL A 107 9.16 -9.37 7.69
C VAL A 107 10.39 -9.27 6.78
N LEU A 108 11.40 -10.12 6.98
CA LEU A 108 12.60 -10.11 6.12
C LEU A 108 12.26 -10.36 4.65
N ARG A 109 11.41 -11.33 4.34
CA ARG A 109 10.99 -11.60 2.95
C ARG A 109 10.25 -10.42 2.35
N ARG A 110 9.42 -9.74 3.13
CA ARG A 110 8.68 -8.56 2.71
C ARG A 110 9.63 -7.40 2.42
N LEU A 111 10.56 -7.11 3.32
CA LEU A 111 11.61 -6.10 3.12
C LEU A 111 12.49 -6.44 1.92
N ALA A 112 12.85 -7.71 1.74
CA ALA A 112 13.63 -8.16 0.59
C ALA A 112 12.90 -7.87 -0.73
N ARG A 113 11.64 -8.30 -0.85
CA ARG A 113 10.82 -8.10 -2.05
C ARG A 113 10.65 -6.64 -2.43
N LEU A 114 10.50 -5.76 -1.45
CA LEU A 114 10.20 -4.34 -1.66
C LEU A 114 11.46 -3.45 -1.73
N GLY A 115 12.57 -3.87 -1.12
CA GLY A 115 13.84 -3.16 -1.13
C GLY A 115 14.76 -3.57 -2.28
N PHE A 116 14.64 -4.80 -2.78
CA PHE A 116 15.51 -5.40 -3.79
C PHE A 116 14.69 -5.96 -4.97
N PRO A 117 13.99 -5.09 -5.73
CA PRO A 117 13.06 -5.51 -6.78
C PRO A 117 13.73 -6.07 -8.04
N GLU A 118 15.02 -5.83 -8.27
CA GLU A 118 15.74 -6.39 -9.43
C GLU A 118 16.23 -7.81 -9.13
N GLU A 119 16.64 -8.06 -7.89
CA GLU A 119 17.08 -9.36 -7.39
C GLU A 119 15.91 -10.35 -7.27
N ALA A 120 14.67 -9.86 -7.20
CA ALA A 120 13.46 -10.67 -7.16
C ALA A 120 13.01 -11.21 -8.54
N LYS A 121 13.67 -10.81 -9.65
CA LYS A 121 13.32 -11.23 -11.02
C LYS A 121 14.15 -12.40 -11.55
N GLU A 122 15.15 -12.88 -10.80
CA GLU A 122 16.08 -13.93 -11.24
C GLU A 122 15.67 -15.37 -10.87
N ASP A 123 14.47 -15.59 -10.32
CA ASP A 123 13.92 -16.94 -10.03
C ASP A 123 12.82 -17.39 -11.01
#